data_AF-X1U144-F1
#
_entry.id   AF-X1U144-F1
#
_cell.length_a   1.000
_cell.length_b   1.000
_cell.length_c   1.000
_cell.angle_alpha   90.00
_cell.angle_beta   90.00
_cell.angle_gamma   90.00
#
_symmetry.space_group_name_H-M   'P 1'
#
loop_
_entity.id
_entity.type
_entity.pdbx_description
1 polymer ?
#
loop_
_entity_poly.entity_id
_entity_poly.type
_entity_poly.pdbx_seq_one_letter_code
_entity_poly.pdbx_strand_id
1 'polypeptide(L)'
;GDVWGVAYTGDAIYGPGRIKTFTITGAGAISEIASYDYDTNQTSPPDIFHISGTVYGIAYGGPGFDGWLKTTVINNDGTLGGAILSSLEFDPSNGKNPWVTPIKENVWCIAYDGPDSDGWLRTIKIENDGTITGEVDYHEYDDVMGLYASMLHISGNVYAIAYFGPGNDGWLKTVEIQTISVPAVTTNPATEVGQTTATLNGTLDDDGGEACDCGFEYGETEEYGTETPTQSKTSGETFSQPITGLAPNKTYHFTAIATNSAGTVNGADRSL
;
A
#
# COMPACT_ATOMS: atom_id res chain seq x y z
N GLY A 1 -8.22 -32.55 -1.89
CA GLY A 1 -9.29 -31.60 -2.31
C GLY A 1 -8.75 -30.22 -2.04
N ASP A 2 -9.24 -29.23 -2.76
CA ASP A 2 -8.80 -27.86 -2.53
C ASP A 2 -9.25 -27.43 -1.13
N VAL A 3 -8.37 -26.73 -0.42
CA VAL A 3 -8.63 -26.17 0.90
C VAL A 3 -9.23 -24.78 0.71
N TRP A 4 -10.34 -24.53 1.40
CA TRP A 4 -11.07 -23.26 1.33
C TRP A 4 -11.20 -22.68 2.73
N GLY A 5 -11.01 -21.36 2.85
CA GLY A 5 -11.25 -20.61 4.09
C GLY A 5 -12.46 -19.69 3.92
N VAL A 6 -13.27 -19.57 4.96
CA VAL A 6 -14.39 -18.63 5.03
C VAL A 6 -14.30 -17.87 6.35
N ALA A 7 -14.34 -16.54 6.30
CA ALA A 7 -14.54 -15.70 7.46
C ALA A 7 -16.01 -15.29 7.57
N TYR A 8 -16.57 -15.26 8.77
CA TYR A 8 -17.97 -14.92 9.01
C TYR A 8 -18.23 -14.47 10.45
N THR A 9 -19.34 -13.76 10.67
CA THR A 9 -19.88 -13.44 12.00
C THR A 9 -20.67 -14.63 12.56
N GLY A 10 -20.23 -15.19 13.69
CA GLY A 10 -20.80 -16.38 14.33
C GLY A 10 -21.90 -16.09 15.36
N ASP A 11 -22.62 -17.13 15.76
CA ASP A 11 -23.54 -17.25 16.93
C ASP A 11 -24.78 -16.33 17.02
N ALA A 12 -24.79 -15.15 16.37
CA ALA A 12 -25.94 -14.27 16.21
C ALA A 12 -25.61 -13.16 15.20
N ILE A 13 -26.60 -12.34 14.82
CA ILE A 13 -26.31 -11.02 14.21
C ILE A 13 -25.42 -10.30 15.22
N TYR A 14 -24.23 -9.86 14.80
CA TYR A 14 -23.25 -9.17 15.65
C TYR A 14 -22.52 -10.04 16.69
N GLY A 15 -22.31 -11.34 16.44
CA GLY A 15 -21.47 -12.19 17.30
C GLY A 15 -19.97 -12.23 16.93
N PRO A 16 -19.20 -13.20 17.46
CA PRO A 16 -17.75 -13.29 17.27
C PRO A 16 -17.36 -13.47 15.81
N GLY A 17 -16.21 -12.92 15.42
CA GLY A 17 -15.62 -13.14 14.11
C GLY A 17 -14.92 -14.49 14.05
N ARG A 18 -15.31 -15.35 13.11
CA ARG A 18 -14.79 -16.72 12.97
C ARG A 18 -14.22 -16.99 11.59
N ILE A 19 -13.12 -17.74 11.55
CA ILE A 19 -12.66 -18.44 10.35
C ILE A 19 -13.02 -19.91 10.49
N LYS A 20 -13.51 -20.51 9.41
CA LYS A 20 -13.56 -21.95 9.22
C LYS A 20 -12.89 -22.37 7.92
N THR A 21 -12.25 -23.53 7.95
CA THR A 21 -11.62 -24.14 6.78
C THR A 21 -12.27 -25.46 6.42
N PHE A 22 -12.29 -25.75 5.13
CA PHE A 22 -12.96 -26.92 4.58
C PHE A 22 -12.15 -27.53 3.45
N THR A 23 -12.37 -28.82 3.22
CA THR A 23 -12.10 -29.42 1.91
C THR A 23 -13.39 -29.41 1.09
N ILE A 24 -13.28 -29.11 -0.20
CA ILE A 24 -14.36 -29.33 -1.18
C ILE A 24 -13.84 -30.31 -2.23
N THR A 25 -14.48 -31.47 -2.34
CA THR A 25 -14.12 -32.46 -3.36
C THR A 25 -14.64 -32.06 -4.74
N GLY A 26 -14.10 -32.65 -5.82
CA GLY A 26 -14.63 -32.43 -7.17
C GLY A 26 -16.09 -32.86 -7.36
N ALA A 27 -16.64 -33.67 -6.44
CA ALA A 27 -18.06 -34.03 -6.40
C ALA A 27 -18.90 -33.08 -5.51
N GLY A 28 -18.30 -32.02 -4.96
CA GLY A 28 -18.95 -31.02 -4.12
C GLY A 28 -19.13 -31.43 -2.65
N ALA A 29 -18.60 -32.58 -2.20
CA ALA A 29 -18.65 -32.95 -0.78
C ALA A 29 -17.76 -32.00 0.05
N ILE A 30 -18.32 -31.45 1.12
CA ILE A 30 -17.69 -30.49 2.03
C ILE A 30 -17.31 -31.20 3.34
N SER A 31 -16.11 -30.96 3.87
CA SER A 31 -15.71 -31.44 5.20
C SER A 31 -14.91 -30.37 5.93
N GLU A 32 -15.34 -30.04 7.15
CA GLU A 32 -14.65 -29.08 8.03
C GLU A 32 -13.28 -29.63 8.46
N ILE A 33 -12.28 -28.74 8.50
CA ILE A 33 -10.91 -29.05 8.92
C ILE A 33 -10.65 -28.39 10.29
N ALA A 34 -10.81 -27.06 10.36
CA ALA A 34 -10.54 -26.29 11.57
C ALA A 34 -11.47 -25.06 11.68
N SER A 35 -11.56 -24.52 12.90
CA SER A 35 -12.30 -23.30 13.24
C SER A 35 -11.49 -22.48 14.25
N TYR A 36 -11.49 -21.16 14.11
CA TYR A 36 -10.79 -20.22 14.99
C TYR A 36 -11.53 -18.89 15.06
N ASP A 37 -11.64 -18.29 16.25
CA ASP A 37 -12.22 -16.97 16.44
C ASP A 37 -11.11 -15.92 16.26
N TYR A 38 -11.16 -15.14 15.17
CA TYR A 38 -10.20 -14.04 14.95
C TYR A 38 -10.55 -12.79 15.76
N ASP A 39 -11.80 -12.68 16.17
CA ASP A 39 -12.26 -11.72 17.16
C ASP A 39 -13.34 -12.34 18.04
N THR A 40 -13.17 -12.24 19.35
CA THR A 40 -14.15 -12.76 20.33
C THR A 40 -15.29 -11.78 20.58
N ASN A 41 -15.20 -10.55 20.09
CA ASN A 41 -16.22 -9.52 20.23
C ASN A 41 -17.15 -9.48 19.01
N GLN A 42 -18.17 -8.63 19.09
CA GLN A 42 -19.08 -8.35 17.98
C GLN A 42 -18.33 -8.01 16.70
N THR A 43 -18.73 -8.66 15.61
CA THR A 43 -18.30 -8.33 14.25
C THR A 43 -19.49 -8.14 13.31
N SER A 44 -19.28 -7.40 12.23
CA SER A 44 -20.12 -7.38 11.03
C SER A 44 -19.52 -8.34 9.98
N PRO A 45 -20.27 -8.66 8.91
CA PRO A 45 -19.77 -9.54 7.85
C PRO A 45 -18.38 -9.11 7.38
N PRO A 46 -17.37 -9.99 7.47
CA PRO A 46 -16.01 -9.66 7.08
C PRO A 46 -15.78 -9.87 5.59
N ASP A 47 -14.67 -9.33 5.10
CA ASP A 47 -14.02 -9.78 3.87
C ASP A 47 -12.68 -10.43 4.21
N ILE A 48 -12.40 -11.58 3.59
CA ILE A 48 -11.15 -12.34 3.76
C ILE A 48 -10.42 -12.43 2.43
N PHE A 49 -9.14 -12.08 2.44
CA PHE A 49 -8.33 -11.99 1.25
C PHE A 49 -6.96 -12.65 1.45
N HIS A 50 -6.42 -13.21 0.37
CA HIS A 50 -5.10 -13.85 0.36
C HIS A 50 -4.01 -12.80 0.17
N ILE A 51 -3.03 -12.75 1.08
CA ILE A 51 -1.91 -11.81 0.99
C ILE A 51 -0.73 -12.46 0.26
N SER A 52 -0.17 -13.52 0.84
CA SER A 52 1.00 -14.22 0.31
C SER A 52 1.18 -15.58 0.97
N GLY A 53 1.54 -16.61 0.22
CA GLY A 53 1.76 -17.96 0.78
C GLY A 53 0.58 -18.45 1.62
N THR A 54 0.79 -18.61 2.93
CA THR A 54 -0.25 -19.03 3.90
C THR A 54 -0.84 -17.85 4.70
N VAL A 55 -0.52 -16.61 4.33
CA VAL A 55 -0.94 -15.39 5.05
C VAL A 55 -2.20 -14.81 4.42
N TYR A 56 -3.17 -14.50 5.27
CA TYR A 56 -4.48 -13.95 4.89
C TYR A 56 -4.81 -12.74 5.74
N GLY A 57 -5.51 -11.78 5.14
CA GLY A 57 -6.08 -10.62 5.81
C GLY A 57 -7.59 -10.75 5.99
N ILE A 58 -8.13 -10.10 7.01
CA ILE A 58 -9.56 -10.09 7.34
C ILE A 58 -9.94 -8.66 7.72
N ALA A 59 -10.71 -8.00 6.87
CA ALA A 59 -11.31 -6.70 7.17
C ALA A 59 -12.73 -6.91 7.69
N TYR A 60 -13.13 -6.20 8.74
CA TYR A 60 -14.47 -6.32 9.34
C TYR A 60 -14.82 -5.08 10.16
N GLY A 61 -16.11 -4.80 10.32
CA GLY A 61 -16.57 -3.88 11.35
C GLY A 61 -16.66 -4.60 12.69
N GLY A 62 -16.03 -4.07 13.74
CA GLY A 62 -15.97 -4.61 15.09
C GLY A 62 -17.04 -4.02 16.04
N PRO A 63 -16.79 -4.04 17.36
CA PRO A 63 -17.61 -3.34 18.34
C PRO A 63 -17.79 -1.87 17.95
N GLY A 64 -18.95 -1.27 18.21
CA GLY A 64 -19.20 0.13 17.85
C GLY A 64 -19.33 0.41 16.35
N PHE A 65 -19.16 -0.62 15.50
CA PHE A 65 -18.96 -0.52 14.04
C PHE A 65 -17.59 0.03 13.63
N ASP A 66 -16.62 0.06 14.54
CA ASP A 66 -15.24 0.44 14.28
C ASP A 66 -14.64 -0.47 13.19
N GLY A 67 -13.84 0.07 12.27
CA GLY A 67 -13.18 -0.67 11.21
C GLY A 67 -11.92 -1.36 11.68
N TRP A 68 -11.87 -2.68 11.54
CA TRP A 68 -10.75 -3.51 11.94
C TRP A 68 -10.18 -4.30 10.77
N LEU A 69 -8.85 -4.40 10.74
CA LEU A 69 -8.09 -5.27 9.85
C LEU A 69 -7.18 -6.16 10.70
N LYS A 70 -7.24 -7.46 10.48
CA LYS A 70 -6.34 -8.44 11.10
C LYS A 70 -5.69 -9.31 10.05
N THR A 71 -4.49 -9.80 10.35
CA THR A 71 -3.79 -10.79 9.53
C THR A 71 -3.57 -12.09 10.30
N THR A 72 -3.61 -13.22 9.60
CA THR A 72 -3.46 -14.55 10.20
C THR A 72 -2.92 -15.57 9.20
N VAL A 73 -2.74 -16.81 9.66
CA VAL A 73 -2.22 -17.92 8.86
C VAL A 73 -3.29 -18.99 8.65
N ILE A 74 -3.51 -19.34 7.38
CA ILE A 74 -4.22 -20.55 6.96
C ILE A 74 -3.22 -21.44 6.23
N ASN A 75 -2.84 -22.56 6.86
CA ASN A 75 -1.85 -23.48 6.29
C ASN A 75 -2.43 -24.20 5.06
N ASN A 76 -1.54 -24.70 4.20
CA ASN A 76 -1.92 -25.42 2.98
C ASN A 76 -2.73 -26.70 3.23
N ASP A 77 -2.68 -27.27 4.43
CA ASP A 77 -3.50 -28.41 4.86
C ASP A 77 -4.85 -28.01 5.48
N GLY A 78 -5.14 -26.71 5.53
CA GLY A 78 -6.34 -26.12 6.13
C GLY A 78 -6.30 -25.97 7.63
N THR A 79 -5.20 -26.33 8.30
CA THR A 79 -5.03 -26.00 9.72
C THR A 79 -4.81 -24.49 9.89
N LEU A 80 -5.26 -23.95 11.02
CA LEU A 80 -5.16 -22.52 11.33
C LEU A 80 -3.97 -22.28 12.23
N GLY A 81 -3.16 -21.25 11.96
CA GLY A 81 -1.96 -20.93 12.74
C GLY A 81 -2.25 -20.54 14.20
N GLY A 82 -3.52 -20.26 14.54
CA GLY A 82 -4.01 -20.04 15.90
C GLY A 82 -3.69 -18.67 16.51
N ALA A 83 -2.94 -17.81 15.80
CA ALA A 83 -2.58 -16.47 16.23
C ALA A 83 -2.89 -15.41 15.17
N ILE A 84 -3.23 -14.22 15.65
CA ILE A 84 -3.24 -12.99 14.86
C ILE A 84 -1.79 -12.52 14.71
N LEU A 85 -1.37 -12.24 13.48
CA LEU A 85 -0.03 -11.75 13.17
C LEU A 85 0.07 -10.24 13.41
N SER A 86 -0.92 -9.50 12.92
CA SER A 86 -1.02 -8.06 13.07
C SER A 86 -2.49 -7.63 13.13
N SER A 87 -2.74 -6.47 13.75
CA SER A 87 -4.07 -5.91 13.91
C SER A 87 -3.99 -4.39 13.80
N LEU A 88 -4.97 -3.81 13.11
CA LEU A 88 -5.14 -2.37 12.96
C LEU A 88 -6.62 -2.03 13.09
N GLU A 89 -6.93 -1.05 13.93
CA GLU A 89 -8.19 -0.33 13.87
C GLU A 89 -8.02 0.78 12.83
N PHE A 90 -8.51 0.56 11.62
CA PHE A 90 -8.31 1.49 10.51
C PHE A 90 -9.27 2.68 10.58
N ASP A 91 -10.39 2.53 11.29
CA ASP A 91 -11.35 3.61 11.50
C ASP A 91 -12.06 3.41 12.85
N PRO A 92 -11.96 4.37 13.78
CA PRO A 92 -12.43 4.19 15.15
C PRO A 92 -13.94 4.41 15.31
N SER A 93 -14.70 4.44 14.23
CA SER A 93 -16.14 4.70 14.29
C SER A 93 -16.96 4.01 13.20
N ASN A 94 -16.36 3.66 12.07
CA ASN A 94 -17.07 3.07 10.92
C ASN A 94 -16.23 2.01 10.21
N GLY A 95 -16.84 0.95 9.72
CA GLY A 95 -16.10 -0.14 9.08
C GLY A 95 -16.96 -1.31 8.64
N LYS A 96 -18.27 -1.09 8.50
CA LYS A 96 -19.21 -2.15 8.12
C LYS A 96 -19.04 -2.50 6.65
N ASN A 97 -19.38 -3.76 6.34
CA ASN A 97 -19.43 -4.29 4.98
C ASN A 97 -18.17 -3.97 4.15
N PRO A 98 -16.97 -4.26 4.68
CA PRO A 98 -15.75 -3.96 3.96
C PRO A 98 -15.63 -4.83 2.71
N TRP A 99 -15.00 -4.29 1.68
CA TRP A 99 -14.54 -4.99 0.49
C TRP A 99 -13.07 -4.66 0.26
N VAL A 100 -12.22 -5.68 0.20
CA VAL A 100 -10.79 -5.51 0.07
C VAL A 100 -10.36 -5.81 -1.35
N THR A 101 -9.60 -4.89 -1.94
CA THR A 101 -9.03 -5.05 -3.28
C THR A 101 -7.53 -4.86 -3.26
N PRO A 102 -6.74 -5.80 -3.81
CA PRO A 102 -5.30 -5.61 -3.94
C PRO A 102 -5.01 -4.44 -4.89
N ILE A 103 -4.06 -3.60 -4.49
CA ILE A 103 -3.51 -2.52 -5.31
C ILE A 103 -2.11 -3.00 -5.78
N LYS A 104 -1.09 -2.15 -5.75
CA LYS A 104 0.31 -2.48 -6.08
C LYS A 104 1.18 -2.36 -4.84
N GLU A 105 2.38 -2.94 -4.87
CA GLU A 105 3.42 -2.72 -3.85
C GLU A 105 2.96 -2.97 -2.40
N ASN A 106 2.25 -4.08 -2.19
CA ASN A 106 1.73 -4.48 -0.88
C ASN A 106 0.68 -3.53 -0.28
N VAL A 107 0.06 -2.67 -1.11
CA VAL A 107 -1.06 -1.82 -0.70
C VAL A 107 -2.39 -2.52 -0.99
N TRP A 108 -3.30 -2.44 -0.03
CA TRP A 108 -4.65 -3.00 -0.07
C TRP A 108 -5.65 -1.88 0.16
N CYS A 109 -6.66 -1.77 -0.70
CA CYS A 109 -7.75 -0.83 -0.51
C CYS A 109 -8.92 -1.53 0.18
N ILE A 110 -9.45 -0.92 1.24
CA ILE A 110 -10.68 -1.31 1.92
C ILE A 110 -11.74 -0.28 1.57
N ALA A 111 -12.74 -0.68 0.78
CA ALA A 111 -13.98 0.08 0.63
C ALA A 111 -14.94 -0.33 1.74
N TYR A 112 -15.60 0.60 2.40
CA TYR A 112 -16.49 0.29 3.52
C TYR A 112 -17.61 1.33 3.67
N ASP A 113 -18.65 0.95 4.41
CA ASP A 113 -19.74 1.85 4.79
C ASP A 113 -19.24 2.82 5.86
N GLY A 114 -19.08 4.09 5.49
CA GLY A 114 -18.59 5.16 6.33
C GLY A 114 -19.66 5.86 7.17
N PRO A 115 -19.32 7.03 7.75
CA PRO A 115 -20.26 7.90 8.46
C PRO A 115 -21.52 8.16 7.62
N ASP A 116 -22.69 8.28 8.26
CA ASP A 116 -23.94 8.66 7.61
C ASP A 116 -24.39 7.80 6.39
N SER A 117 -23.78 6.62 6.20
CA SER A 117 -23.94 5.72 5.04
C SER A 117 -23.13 6.11 3.81
N ASP A 118 -22.20 7.06 3.95
CA ASP A 118 -21.28 7.50 2.90
C ASP A 118 -20.33 6.38 2.48
N GLY A 119 -19.80 6.48 1.27
CA GLY A 119 -18.87 5.53 0.70
C GLY A 119 -17.42 5.93 0.95
N TRP A 120 -16.68 5.12 1.70
CA TRP A 120 -15.29 5.41 2.05
C TRP A 120 -14.31 4.36 1.56
N LEU A 121 -13.09 4.80 1.24
CA LEU A 121 -11.92 4.01 0.92
C LEU A 121 -10.82 4.31 1.93
N ARG A 122 -10.09 3.28 2.37
CA ARG A 122 -8.78 3.41 3.00
C ARG A 122 -7.77 2.52 2.30
N THR A 123 -6.54 2.96 2.18
CA THR A 123 -5.44 2.16 1.65
C THR A 123 -4.46 1.84 2.76
N ILE A 124 -4.08 0.58 2.87
CA ILE A 124 -3.27 0.07 3.99
C ILE A 124 -2.15 -0.78 3.40
N LYS A 125 -0.93 -0.59 3.91
CA LYS A 125 0.21 -1.38 3.51
C LYS A 125 0.37 -2.60 4.42
N ILE A 126 0.46 -3.78 3.81
CA ILE A 126 0.57 -5.07 4.48
C ILE A 126 1.68 -5.89 3.83
N GLU A 127 2.77 -6.13 4.55
CA GLU A 127 3.89 -6.91 4.05
C GLU A 127 3.53 -8.38 3.83
N ASN A 128 4.35 -9.08 3.04
CA ASN A 128 4.13 -10.49 2.68
C ASN A 128 4.07 -11.44 3.89
N ASP A 129 4.65 -11.05 5.03
CA ASP A 129 4.59 -11.82 6.28
C ASP A 129 3.34 -11.51 7.13
N GLY A 130 2.47 -10.62 6.66
CA GLY A 130 1.25 -10.20 7.35
C GLY A 130 1.43 -9.01 8.28
N THR A 131 2.62 -8.39 8.33
CA THR A 131 2.83 -7.17 9.12
C THR A 131 2.09 -5.99 8.49
N ILE A 132 1.16 -5.39 9.24
CA ILE A 132 0.48 -4.15 8.83
C ILE A 132 1.40 -2.98 9.19
N THR A 133 1.84 -2.22 8.19
CA THR A 133 2.79 -1.09 8.40
C THR A 133 2.09 0.26 8.53
N GLY A 134 0.78 0.31 8.30
CA GLY A 134 -0.05 1.51 8.52
C GLY A 134 -0.92 1.89 7.34
N GLU A 135 -1.71 2.94 7.56
CA GLU A 135 -2.51 3.61 6.54
C GLU A 135 -1.61 4.40 5.58
N VAL A 136 -1.95 4.33 4.29
CA VAL A 136 -1.30 5.07 3.21
C VAL A 136 -2.12 6.31 2.86
N ASP A 137 -3.43 6.16 2.66
CA ASP A 137 -4.35 7.24 2.28
C ASP A 137 -5.82 6.85 2.53
N TYR A 138 -6.73 7.83 2.50
CA TYR A 138 -8.17 7.65 2.60
C TYR A 138 -8.94 8.57 1.63
N HIS A 139 -10.11 8.12 1.18
CA HIS A 139 -10.93 8.89 0.26
C HIS A 139 -12.42 8.58 0.41
N GLU A 140 -13.24 9.62 0.46
CA GLU A 140 -14.70 9.51 0.36
C GLU A 140 -15.11 9.52 -1.12
N TYR A 141 -15.62 8.38 -1.63
CA TYR A 141 -16.00 8.25 -3.03
C TYR A 141 -17.47 8.61 -3.29
N ASP A 142 -18.30 8.66 -2.25
CA ASP A 142 -19.71 9.08 -2.29
C ASP A 142 -20.11 9.71 -0.95
N ASP A 143 -20.45 11.00 -0.97
CA ASP A 143 -20.81 11.84 0.18
C ASP A 143 -22.33 11.85 0.47
N VAL A 144 -23.08 10.93 -0.14
CA VAL A 144 -24.53 10.81 0.03
C VAL A 144 -24.92 9.41 0.50
N MET A 145 -24.48 8.38 -0.21
CA MET A 145 -24.75 6.98 0.14
C MET A 145 -23.87 6.04 -0.69
N GLY A 146 -23.00 5.27 -0.03
CA GLY A 146 -22.05 4.34 -0.64
C GLY A 146 -21.95 3.01 0.10
N LEU A 147 -23.02 2.22 0.12
CA LEU A 147 -23.09 0.98 0.90
C LEU A 147 -22.72 -0.27 0.09
N TYR A 148 -22.21 -1.30 0.76
CA TYR A 148 -21.95 -2.64 0.16
C TYR A 148 -21.12 -2.58 -1.12
N ALA A 149 -19.98 -1.89 -1.03
CA ALA A 149 -19.09 -1.72 -2.17
C ALA A 149 -18.55 -3.07 -2.68
N SER A 150 -18.32 -3.13 -3.98
CA SER A 150 -17.49 -4.15 -4.63
C SER A 150 -16.63 -3.47 -5.67
N MET A 151 -15.33 -3.75 -5.63
CA MET A 151 -14.33 -3.10 -6.47
C MET A 151 -13.62 -4.08 -7.38
N LEU A 152 -13.22 -3.59 -8.56
CA LEU A 152 -12.35 -4.31 -9.49
C LEU A 152 -11.34 -3.38 -10.16
N HIS A 153 -10.13 -3.88 -10.41
CA HIS A 153 -9.09 -3.15 -11.12
C HIS A 153 -9.38 -3.06 -12.62
N ILE A 154 -9.32 -1.85 -13.19
CA ILE A 154 -9.57 -1.60 -14.61
C ILE A 154 -8.24 -1.49 -15.36
N SER A 155 -7.43 -0.47 -15.03
CA SER A 155 -6.16 -0.19 -15.69
C SER A 155 -5.34 0.83 -14.92
N GLY A 156 -4.03 0.64 -14.82
CA GLY A 156 -3.15 1.59 -14.11
C GLY A 156 -3.62 1.81 -12.67
N ASN A 157 -3.91 3.06 -12.31
CA ASN A 157 -4.43 3.43 -11.00
C ASN A 157 -5.97 3.51 -10.95
N VAL A 158 -6.67 3.13 -12.02
CA VAL A 158 -8.14 3.25 -12.13
C VAL A 158 -8.83 1.95 -11.70
N TYR A 159 -9.80 2.10 -10.81
CA TYR A 159 -10.65 1.02 -10.30
C TYR A 159 -12.12 1.37 -10.52
N ALA A 160 -12.94 0.38 -10.81
CA ALA A 160 -14.39 0.53 -10.80
C ALA A 160 -14.94 0.09 -9.44
N ILE A 161 -15.91 0.84 -8.93
CA ILE A 161 -16.61 0.55 -7.68
C ILE A 161 -18.12 0.52 -7.93
N ALA A 162 -18.72 -0.64 -7.70
CA ALA A 162 -20.17 -0.85 -7.70
C ALA A 162 -20.68 -0.85 -6.26
N TYR A 163 -21.81 -0.19 -6.00
CA TYR A 163 -22.32 0.00 -4.63
C TYR A 163 -23.82 0.32 -4.62
N PHE A 164 -24.43 0.29 -3.44
CA PHE A 164 -25.82 0.72 -3.23
C PHE A 164 -25.84 2.22 -2.93
N GLY A 165 -26.42 2.99 -3.85
CA GLY A 165 -26.60 4.44 -3.70
C GLY A 165 -28.03 4.83 -3.27
N PRO A 166 -28.40 6.11 -3.39
CA PRO A 166 -29.71 6.60 -2.95
C PRO A 166 -30.88 5.75 -3.49
N GLY A 167 -31.80 5.38 -2.60
CA GLY A 167 -32.90 4.47 -2.94
C GLY A 167 -32.57 2.97 -2.87
N ASN A 168 -31.33 2.61 -2.49
CA ASN A 168 -30.76 1.26 -2.62
C ASN A 168 -30.64 0.79 -4.08
N ASP A 169 -30.50 1.72 -5.02
CA ASP A 169 -30.24 1.42 -6.42
C ASP A 169 -28.77 1.00 -6.61
N GLY A 170 -28.49 0.26 -7.68
CA GLY A 170 -27.12 -0.09 -8.06
C GLY A 170 -26.43 1.08 -8.78
N TRP A 171 -25.31 1.54 -8.22
CA TRP A 171 -24.47 2.59 -8.79
C TRP A 171 -23.11 2.05 -9.20
N LEU A 172 -22.46 2.73 -10.14
CA LEU A 172 -21.11 2.41 -10.61
C LEU A 172 -20.33 3.71 -10.77
N LYS A 173 -19.16 3.79 -10.12
CA LYS A 173 -18.20 4.89 -10.26
C LYS A 173 -16.82 4.34 -10.65
N THR A 174 -15.95 5.24 -11.09
CA THR A 174 -14.50 4.98 -11.17
C THR A 174 -13.78 5.82 -10.13
N VAL A 175 -12.77 5.24 -9.49
CA VAL A 175 -11.89 5.91 -8.55
C VAL A 175 -10.44 5.72 -9.00
N GLU A 176 -9.60 6.71 -8.73
CA GLU A 176 -8.16 6.60 -8.92
C GLU A 176 -7.49 6.37 -7.56
N ILE A 177 -6.70 5.31 -7.45
CA ILE A 177 -5.95 4.98 -6.24
C ILE A 177 -4.48 5.04 -6.60
N GLN A 178 -3.81 6.11 -6.16
CA GLN A 178 -2.37 6.25 -6.31
C GLN A 178 -1.68 5.56 -5.13
N THR A 179 -0.52 4.95 -5.39
CA THR A 179 0.39 4.54 -4.33
C THR A 179 1.74 5.17 -4.59
N ILE A 180 2.38 5.63 -3.52
CA ILE A 180 3.70 6.22 -3.60
C ILE A 180 4.75 5.11 -3.56
N SER A 181 5.57 5.05 -4.59
CA SER A 181 6.71 4.14 -4.70
C SER A 181 8.01 4.92 -4.53
N VAL A 182 9.11 4.26 -4.19
CA VAL A 182 10.42 4.93 -4.22
C VAL A 182 10.71 5.50 -5.61
N PRO A 183 11.37 6.66 -5.72
CA PRO A 183 11.62 7.27 -7.02
C PRO A 183 12.69 6.52 -7.82
N ALA A 184 12.90 6.92 -9.08
CA ALA A 184 14.01 6.51 -9.91
C ALA A 184 14.75 7.75 -10.43
N VAL A 185 16.07 7.78 -10.28
CA VAL A 185 16.89 8.94 -10.65
C VAL A 185 18.15 8.52 -11.38
N THR A 186 18.52 9.29 -12.41
CA THR A 186 19.75 9.10 -13.18
C THR A 186 20.75 10.21 -12.89
N THR A 187 21.96 9.81 -12.50
CA THR A 187 23.14 10.69 -12.50
C THR A 187 23.64 10.86 -13.94
N ASN A 188 23.67 12.09 -14.44
CA ASN A 188 24.17 12.43 -15.78
C ASN A 188 25.63 12.92 -15.73
N PRO A 189 26.36 12.93 -16.87
CA PRO A 189 27.71 13.49 -16.89
C PRO A 189 27.74 14.94 -16.39
N ALA A 190 28.76 15.28 -15.60
CA ALA A 190 29.00 16.67 -15.20
C ALA A 190 29.37 17.52 -16.42
N THR A 191 29.01 18.79 -16.38
CA THR A 191 29.36 19.81 -17.37
C THR A 191 30.17 20.91 -16.69
N GLU A 192 30.76 21.81 -17.49
CA GLU A 192 31.51 22.97 -16.98
C GLU A 192 32.63 22.59 -15.97
N VAL A 193 33.25 21.43 -16.18
CA VAL A 193 34.31 20.91 -15.31
C VAL A 193 35.55 21.79 -15.44
N GLY A 194 35.81 22.57 -14.40
CA GLY A 194 36.98 23.42 -14.22
C GLY A 194 37.91 22.88 -13.14
N GLN A 195 38.98 23.63 -12.83
CA GLN A 195 39.96 23.19 -11.81
C GLN A 195 39.39 23.18 -10.39
N THR A 196 38.41 24.03 -10.10
CA THR A 196 37.84 24.22 -8.75
C THR A 196 36.32 24.20 -8.72
N THR A 197 35.68 23.93 -9.85
CA THR A 197 34.22 23.99 -10.05
C THR A 197 33.75 22.92 -11.02
N ALA A 198 32.50 22.49 -10.90
CA ALA A 198 31.82 21.68 -11.90
C ALA A 198 30.30 21.90 -11.78
N THR A 199 29.53 21.53 -12.79
CA THR A 199 28.06 21.49 -12.72
C THR A 199 27.60 20.04 -12.79
N LEU A 200 27.01 19.55 -11.69
CA LEU A 200 26.45 18.21 -11.61
C LEU A 200 25.06 18.19 -12.24
N ASN A 201 24.74 17.15 -13.01
CA ASN A 201 23.49 17.05 -13.76
C ASN A 201 22.78 15.73 -13.44
N GLY A 202 21.46 15.78 -13.38
CA GLY A 202 20.61 14.62 -13.07
C GLY A 202 19.25 14.72 -13.76
N THR A 203 18.59 13.57 -13.89
CA THR A 203 17.22 13.45 -14.38
C THR A 203 16.43 12.63 -13.37
N LEU A 204 15.27 13.13 -12.95
CA LEU A 204 14.31 12.33 -12.22
C LEU A 204 13.53 11.50 -13.26
N ASP A 205 13.76 10.19 -13.30
CA ASP A 205 13.17 9.31 -14.31
C ASP A 205 11.71 8.96 -13.96
N ASP A 206 11.44 8.71 -12.68
CA ASP A 206 10.11 8.43 -12.12
C ASP A 206 10.05 9.02 -10.71
N ASP A 207 9.02 9.82 -10.42
CA ASP A 207 8.79 10.42 -9.10
C ASP A 207 8.02 9.49 -8.15
N GLY A 208 7.55 8.34 -8.65
CA GLY A 208 6.83 7.36 -7.87
C GLY A 208 5.44 7.81 -7.41
N GLY A 209 4.85 8.84 -8.04
CA GLY A 209 3.53 9.38 -7.72
C GLY A 209 3.53 10.60 -6.81
N GLU A 210 4.70 11.07 -6.37
CA GLU A 210 4.86 12.25 -5.51
C GLU A 210 6.10 13.04 -5.93
N ALA A 211 6.00 14.37 -6.00
CA ALA A 211 7.15 15.22 -6.33
C ALA A 211 8.34 14.95 -5.40
N CYS A 212 9.53 14.84 -5.97
CA CYS A 212 10.74 14.46 -5.25
C CYS A 212 11.65 15.65 -4.98
N ASP A 213 12.28 15.66 -3.81
CA ASP A 213 13.42 16.53 -3.54
C ASP A 213 14.69 15.91 -4.15
N CYS A 214 15.23 16.58 -5.18
CA CYS A 214 16.34 16.08 -5.98
C CYS A 214 17.61 16.91 -5.79
N GLY A 215 18.76 16.26 -5.60
CA GLY A 215 20.06 16.89 -5.39
C GLY A 215 21.22 15.96 -5.73
N PHE A 216 22.40 16.20 -5.17
CA PHE A 216 23.57 15.36 -5.35
C PHE A 216 24.34 15.18 -4.05
N GLU A 217 24.92 14.00 -3.88
CA GLU A 217 26.03 13.75 -2.97
C GLU A 217 27.35 13.71 -3.78
N TYR A 218 28.43 14.26 -3.22
CA TYR A 218 29.75 14.22 -3.84
C TYR A 218 30.90 14.20 -2.82
N GLY A 219 32.07 13.74 -3.24
CA GLY A 219 33.28 13.68 -2.42
C GLY A 219 34.50 13.16 -3.19
N GLU A 220 35.68 13.08 -2.55
CA GLU A 220 36.89 12.53 -3.18
C GLU A 220 36.86 10.99 -3.30
N THR A 221 35.84 10.33 -2.75
CA THR A 221 35.64 8.88 -2.75
C THR A 221 34.17 8.54 -2.94
N GLU A 222 33.85 7.28 -3.22
CA GLU A 222 32.46 6.77 -3.31
C GLU A 222 31.70 6.80 -1.98
N GLU A 223 32.36 7.10 -0.85
CA GLU A 223 31.66 7.41 0.42
C GLU A 223 31.05 8.83 0.41
N TYR A 224 31.31 9.60 -0.65
CA TYR A 224 30.91 10.98 -0.79
C TYR A 224 31.27 11.82 0.45
N GLY A 225 30.33 12.56 1.02
CA GLY A 225 30.52 13.34 2.25
C GLY A 225 30.06 14.79 2.17
N THR A 226 29.53 15.23 1.03
CA THR A 226 28.90 16.56 0.89
C THR A 226 27.64 16.46 0.04
N GLU A 227 26.59 17.16 0.47
CA GLU A 227 25.32 17.28 -0.25
C GLU A 227 25.14 18.66 -0.86
N THR A 228 24.47 18.74 -2.00
CA THR A 228 24.02 19.99 -2.61
C THR A 228 22.60 20.35 -2.13
N PRO A 229 22.16 21.61 -2.23
CA PRO A 229 20.75 21.95 -2.07
C PRO A 229 19.84 21.15 -2.99
N THR A 230 18.64 20.80 -2.52
CA THR A 230 17.66 20.06 -3.30
C THR A 230 16.74 20.98 -4.12
N GLN A 231 16.11 20.41 -5.15
CA GLN A 231 15.08 21.03 -5.98
C GLN A 231 13.89 20.08 -6.06
N SER A 232 12.67 20.59 -5.88
CA SER A 232 11.47 19.79 -6.13
C SER A 232 11.31 19.52 -7.63
N LYS A 233 11.13 18.24 -7.98
CA LYS A 233 11.05 17.75 -9.36
C LYS A 233 9.96 16.70 -9.49
N THR A 234 9.42 16.60 -10.69
CA THR A 234 8.46 15.57 -11.12
C THR A 234 9.03 14.74 -12.26
N SER A 235 8.37 13.61 -12.55
CA SER A 235 8.82 12.63 -13.54
C SER A 235 9.26 13.25 -14.87
N GLY A 236 10.48 12.92 -15.31
CA GLY A 236 11.09 13.39 -16.54
C GLY A 236 11.82 14.74 -16.46
N GLU A 237 11.74 15.45 -15.34
CA GLU A 237 12.43 16.73 -15.19
C GLU A 237 13.94 16.56 -14.92
N THR A 238 14.73 17.43 -15.52
CA THR A 238 16.16 17.53 -15.24
C THR A 238 16.44 18.52 -14.11
N PHE A 239 17.52 18.30 -13.40
CA PHE A 239 18.04 19.19 -12.37
C PHE A 239 19.57 19.25 -12.41
N SER A 240 20.12 20.35 -11.90
CA SER A 240 21.57 20.58 -11.89
C SER A 240 21.99 21.43 -10.71
N GLN A 241 23.21 21.19 -10.21
CA GLN A 241 23.81 21.98 -9.12
C GLN A 241 25.26 22.34 -9.44
N PRO A 242 25.63 23.64 -9.39
CA PRO A 242 27.02 24.04 -9.46
C PRO A 242 27.72 23.74 -8.13
N ILE A 243 28.85 23.04 -8.20
CA ILE A 243 29.75 22.80 -7.07
C ILE A 243 31.01 23.64 -7.21
N THR A 244 31.53 24.12 -6.09
CA THR A 244 32.71 24.99 -6.03
C THR A 244 33.63 24.58 -4.90
N GLY A 245 34.86 25.11 -4.88
CA GLY A 245 35.84 24.83 -3.83
C GLY A 245 36.57 23.50 -3.98
N LEU A 246 36.53 22.90 -5.18
CA LEU A 246 37.24 21.65 -5.47
C LEU A 246 38.76 21.89 -5.48
N ALA A 247 39.52 20.91 -4.98
CA ALA A 247 40.97 20.93 -5.08
C ALA A 247 41.42 20.51 -6.49
N PRO A 248 42.30 21.26 -7.17
CA PRO A 248 42.76 20.90 -8.51
C PRO A 248 43.50 19.55 -8.56
N ASN A 249 43.39 18.85 -9.69
CA ASN A 249 44.01 17.54 -9.95
C ASN A 249 43.59 16.44 -8.97
N LYS A 250 42.36 16.50 -8.48
CA LYS A 250 41.71 15.43 -7.71
C LYS A 250 40.55 14.85 -8.52
N THR A 251 40.31 13.56 -8.34
CA THR A 251 39.08 12.93 -8.81
C THR A 251 38.02 13.11 -7.75
N TYR A 252 36.82 13.53 -8.16
CA TYR A 252 35.65 13.54 -7.29
C TYR A 252 34.62 12.58 -7.83
N HIS A 253 33.93 11.89 -6.93
CA HIS A 253 32.79 11.04 -7.18
C HIS A 253 31.51 11.80 -6.83
N PHE A 254 30.43 11.53 -7.56
CA PHE A 254 29.12 12.10 -7.30
C PHE A 254 27.98 11.17 -7.74
N THR A 255 26.86 11.29 -7.04
CA THR A 255 25.60 10.63 -7.40
C THR A 255 24.44 11.62 -7.28
N ALA A 256 23.45 11.50 -8.17
CA ALA A 256 22.15 12.13 -8.00
C ALA A 256 21.39 11.43 -6.86
N ILE A 257 20.63 12.21 -6.10
CA ILE A 257 19.71 11.71 -5.06
C ILE A 257 18.30 12.21 -5.37
N ALA A 258 17.30 11.38 -5.11
CA ALA A 258 15.89 11.75 -5.17
C ALA A 258 15.16 11.17 -3.95
N THR A 259 14.33 11.98 -3.29
CA THR A 259 13.58 11.57 -2.11
C THR A 259 12.10 11.92 -2.24
N ASN A 260 11.22 10.97 -1.94
CA ASN A 260 9.80 11.18 -1.68
C ASN A 260 9.40 10.49 -0.36
N SER A 261 8.11 10.47 -0.01
CA SER A 261 7.61 9.86 1.22
C SER A 261 7.81 8.34 1.30
N ALA A 262 7.96 7.66 0.16
CA ALA A 262 8.26 6.23 0.12
C ALA A 262 9.76 5.93 0.36
N GLY A 263 10.65 6.90 0.14
CA GLY A 263 12.05 6.82 0.51
C GLY A 263 13.00 7.62 -0.38
N THR A 264 14.30 7.42 -0.13
CA THR A 264 15.40 8.02 -0.89
C THR A 264 16.07 6.98 -1.78
N VAL A 265 16.38 7.37 -3.02
CA VAL A 265 17.22 6.58 -3.93
C VAL A 265 18.40 7.39 -4.44
N ASN A 266 19.47 6.66 -4.75
CA ASN A 266 20.67 7.20 -5.37
C ASN A 266 20.76 6.69 -6.80
N GLY A 267 21.22 7.56 -7.71
CA GLY A 267 21.61 7.18 -9.05
C GLY A 267 22.93 6.38 -9.08
N ALA A 268 23.44 6.15 -10.28
CA ALA A 268 24.76 5.54 -10.46
C ALA A 268 25.87 6.53 -10.10
N ASP A 269 26.98 6.02 -9.54
CA ASP A 269 28.19 6.82 -9.33
C ASP A 269 28.76 7.34 -10.65
N ARG A 270 29.27 8.58 -10.62
CA ARG A 270 30.07 9.17 -11.69
C ARG A 270 31.26 9.92 -11.11
N SER A 271 32.31 10.04 -11.91
CA SER A 271 33.52 10.78 -11.56
C SER A 271 33.74 12.02 -12.44
N LEU A 272 34.40 13.03 -11.88
CA LEU A 272 34.93 14.22 -12.57
C LEU A 272 36.42 14.44 -12.28
#